data_AF-A0A377DBV1-F1
#
_entry.id   AF-A0A377DBV1-F1
#
_cell.length_a   1.000
_cell.length_b   1.000
_cell.length_c   1.000
_cell.angle_alpha   90.00
_cell.angle_beta   90.00
_cell.angle_gamma   90.00
#
_symmetry.space_group_name_H-M   'P 1'
#
loop_
_entity.id
_entity.type
_entity.pdbx_description
1 polymer ?
#
loop_
_entity_poly.entity_id
_entity_poly.type
_entity_poly.pdbx_seq_one_letter_code
_entity_poly.pdbx_strand_id
1 'polypeptide(L)' 'MAIPSFSETDTEVIAHLVNWELKQGGTLREAVLRAIPQLRGAYGTVIMDSRHPDTLLAGTFW' A
#
# COMPACT_ATOMS: atom_id res chain seq x y z
N MET A 1 5.22 -13.86 6.87
CA MET A 1 3.79 -14.19 6.69
C MET A 1 3.45 -13.83 5.25
N ALA A 2 3.22 -14.82 4.38
CA ALA A 2 2.96 -14.56 2.96
C ALA A 2 1.49 -14.12 2.79
N ILE A 3 1.27 -12.93 2.24
CA ILE A 3 -0.06 -12.46 1.87
C ILE A 3 -0.36 -13.04 0.48
N PRO A 4 -1.45 -13.80 0.27
CA PRO A 4 -1.74 -14.38 -1.04
C PRO A 4 -2.15 -13.27 -2.03
N SER A 5 -1.35 -13.08 -3.09
CA SER A 5 -1.64 -12.24 -4.26
C SER A 5 -1.93 -13.13 -5.47
N PHE A 6 -2.80 -12.68 -6.38
CA PHE A 6 -3.23 -13.44 -7.57
C PHE A 6 -2.26 -13.29 -8.75
N SER A 7 -1.34 -12.33 -8.67
CA SER A 7 -0.26 -12.03 -9.59
C SER A 7 1.03 -11.87 -8.79
N GLU A 8 2.13 -12.48 -9.23
CA GLU A 8 3.48 -12.27 -8.66
C GLU A 8 4.09 -10.91 -9.07
N THR A 9 3.25 -9.89 -9.29
CA THR A 9 3.72 -8.55 -9.62
C THR A 9 3.92 -7.74 -8.34
N ASP A 10 5.03 -6.99 -8.27
CA ASP A 10 5.37 -6.17 -7.10
C ASP A 10 4.25 -5.18 -6.72
N THR A 11 3.43 -4.77 -7.69
CA THR A 11 2.28 -3.88 -7.49
C THR A 11 1.14 -4.51 -6.67
N GLU A 12 0.83 -5.80 -6.87
CA GLU A 12 -0.23 -6.47 -6.10
C GLU A 12 0.19 -6.71 -4.64
N VAL A 13 1.47 -7.02 -4.42
CA VAL A 13 2.03 -7.18 -3.07
C VAL A 13 1.90 -5.87 -2.28
N ILE A 14 2.15 -4.72 -2.92
CA ILE A 14 1.99 -3.38 -2.30
C ILE A 14 0.53 -3.14 -1.92
N ALA A 15 -0.43 -3.41 -2.81
CA ALA A 15 -1.85 -3.20 -2.54
C ALA A 15 -2.34 -4.05 -1.37
N HIS A 16 -1.94 -5.32 -1.33
CA HIS A 16 -2.28 -6.23 -0.25
C HIS A 16 -1.63 -5.84 1.09
N LEU A 17 -0.39 -5.38 1.07
CA LEU A 17 0.32 -4.90 2.25
C LEU A 17 -0.33 -3.65 2.84
N VAL A 18 -0.64 -2.65 2.01
CA VAL A 18 -1.31 -1.42 2.46
C VAL A 18 -2.71 -1.72 3.00
N ASN A 19 -3.46 -2.62 2.35
CA ASN A 19 -4.76 -3.06 2.85
C ASN A 19 -4.64 -3.79 4.20
N TRP A 20 -3.58 -4.58 4.40
CA TRP A 20 -3.31 -5.22 5.68
C TRP A 20 -3.02 -4.18 6.78
N GLU A 21 -2.18 -3.19 6.49
CA GLU A 21 -1.86 -2.09 7.41
C GLU A 21 -3.07 -1.21 7.74
N LEU A 22 -3.97 -0.99 6.78
CA LEU A 22 -5.25 -0.30 6.99
C LEU A 22 -6.16 -1.06 7.95
N LYS A 23 -6.17 -2.40 7.90
CA LYS A 23 -6.97 -3.23 8.81
C LYS A 23 -6.48 -3.14 10.26
N GLN A 24 -5.22 -2.77 10.50
CA GLN A 24 -4.70 -2.49 11.84
C GLN A 24 -5.20 -1.14 12.40
N GLY A 25 -5.91 -0.35 11.59
CA GLY A 25 -6.49 0.94 11.97
C GLY A 25 -5.62 2.14 11.57
N GLY A 26 -6.24 3.33 11.59
CA GLY A 26 -5.62 4.57 11.11
C GLY A 26 -6.05 4.96 9.71
N THR A 27 -5.38 5.98 9.18
CA THR A 27 -5.63 6.57 7.86
C THR A 27 -4.85 5.85 6.76
N LEU A 28 -5.27 6.04 5.51
CA LEU A 28 -4.54 5.53 4.33
C LEU A 28 -3.07 5.94 4.34
N ARG A 29 -2.79 7.19 4.75
CA ARG A 29 -1.43 7.70 4.87
C ARG A 29 -0.61 6.93 5.90
N GLU A 30 -1.17 6.66 7.08
CA GLU A 30 -0.48 5.92 8.14
C GLU A 30 -0.21 4.47 7.72
N ALA A 31 -1.18 3.83 7.06
CA ALA A 31 -1.00 2.49 6.53
C ALA A 31 0.10 2.43 5.46
N VAL A 32 0.14 3.40 4.55
CA VAL A 32 1.20 3.49 3.54
C VAL A 32 2.56 3.76 4.18
N LEU A 33 2.65 4.64 5.18
CA LEU A 33 3.89 4.89 5.92
C LEU A 33 4.43 3.66 6.66
N ARG A 34 3.54 2.76 7.12
CA ARG A 34 3.95 1.47 7.70
C ARG A 34 4.33 0.41 6.65
N ALA A 35 3.77 0.52 5.44
CA ALA A 35 4.09 -0.37 4.33
C ALA A 35 5.44 -0.04 3.66
N ILE A 36 5.79 1.25 3.51
CA ILE A 36 7.01 1.70 2.81
C ILE A 36 8.30 0.99 3.31
N PRO A 37 8.58 0.87 4.63
CA PRO A 37 9.81 0.24 5.11
C PRO A 37 9.92 -1.25 4.76
N GLN A 38 8.80 -1.89 4.42
CA GLN A 38 8.75 -3.31 4.05
C GLN A 38 8.96 -3.52 2.54
N LEU A 39 8.88 -2.46 1.74
CA LEU A 39 9.14 -2.48 0.30
C LEU A 39 10.63 -2.22 0.04
N ARG A 40 11.26 -3.06 -0.79
CA ARG A 40 12.68 -2.92 -1.13
C ARG A 40 12.83 -2.49 -2.58
N GLY A 41 13.27 -1.26 -2.84
CA GLY A 41 13.46 -0.72 -4.19
C GLY A 41 12.73 0.60 -4.42
N ALA A 42 12.88 1.15 -5.63
CA ALA A 42 12.22 2.38 -6.03
C ALA A 42 10.81 2.08 -6.56
N TYR A 43 9.79 2.64 -5.91
CA TYR A 43 8.39 2.45 -6.27
C TYR A 43 7.69 3.81 -6.36
N GLY A 44 7.17 4.12 -7.55
CA GLY A 44 6.18 5.19 -7.72
C GLY A 44 4.80 4.57 -7.71
N THR A 45 4.01 4.82 -6.67
CA THR A 45 2.64 4.28 -6.58
C THR A 45 1.63 5.36 -6.24
N VAL A 46 0.43 5.20 -6.81
CA VAL A 46 -0.75 6.00 -6.50
C VAL A 46 -1.77 5.06 -5.89
N ILE A 47 -2.17 5.36 -4.66
CA ILE A 47 -3.09 4.55 -3.88
C ILE A 47 -4.37 5.36 -3.67
N MET A 48 -5.50 4.75 -4.04
CA MET A 48 -6.85 5.26 -3.85
C MET A 48 -7.59 4.33 -2.90
N ASP A 49 -8.24 4.87 -1.88
CA ASP A 49 -9.21 4.11 -1.07
C ASP A 49 -10.59 4.30 -1.68
N SER A 50 -11.21 3.23 -2.18
CA SER A 50 -12.56 3.27 -2.75
C SER A 50 -13.64 3.66 -1.75
N ARG A 51 -13.36 3.53 -0.44
CA ARG A 51 -14.26 3.96 0.64
C ARG A 51 -14.14 5.46 0.95
N HIS A 52 -13.04 6.09 0.52
CA HIS A 52 -12.76 7.52 0.65
C HIS A 52 -12.29 8.06 -0.71
N PRO A 53 -13.18 8.13 -1.70
CA PRO A 53 -12.82 8.46 -3.08
C PRO A 53 -12.23 9.86 -3.25
N ASP A 54 -12.43 10.73 -2.26
CA ASP A 54 -11.88 12.06 -2.10
C ASP A 54 -10.40 12.09 -1.69
N THR A 55 -9.85 10.96 -1.25
CA THR A 55 -8.45 10.87 -0.80
C THR A 55 -7.61 10.05 -1.78
N LEU A 56 -6.65 10.73 -2.40
CA LEU A 56 -5.62 10.14 -3.26
C LEU A 56 -4.25 10.32 -2.61
N LEU A 57 -3.47 9.24 -2.58
CA LEU A 57 -2.10 9.28 -2.08
C LEU A 57 -1.13 8.85 -3.17
N ALA A 58 -0.35 9.81 -3.66
CA ALA A 58 0.75 9.57 -4.59
C ALA A 58 2.08 9.74 -3.86
N GLY A 59 2.98 8.79 -4.02
CA GLY A 59 4.31 8.86 -3.45
C GLY A 59 5.33 8.17 -4.33
N THR A 60 6.47 8.82 -4.50
CA THR A 60 7.68 8.19 -5.03
C THR A 60 8.55 7.81 -3.84
N PHE A 61 8.76 6.51 -3.69
CA PHE A 61 9.56 5.91 -2.63
C PHE A 61 10.85 5.39 -3.26
N TRP A 62 12.00 5.67 -2.64
CA TRP A 62 13.35 5.30 -3.10
C TRP A 62 14.04 4.44 -2.05
#